data_AF-G1Q9Z0-F1
#
_entry.id   AF-G1Q9Z0-F1
#
_cell.length_a   1.000
_cell.length_b   1.000
_cell.length_c   1.000
_cell.angle_alpha   90.00
_cell.angle_beta   90.00
_cell.angle_gamma   90.00
#
_symmetry.space_group_name_H-M   'P 1'
#
loop_
_entity.id
_entity.type
_entity.pdbx_description
1 polymer ?
#
loop_
_entity_poly.entity_id
_entity_poly.type
_entity_poly.pdbx_seq_one_letter_code
_entity_poly.pdbx_strand_id
1 'polypeptide(L)'
;RWLEVQVANLTCPQCWVRYLRLLRESIWPGGVLPKYPRPVRTQEQKVAAEKQALQSLMGILPDTVVQILGVDKCQLSWSLVLESLQQPLINRHLIYCLWDIILEFLDLSASVEESTISTSASDTPDNPKRMGVSP
;
A
#
# COMPACT_ATOMS: atom_id res chain seq x y z
N ARG A 1 6.79 16.47 -11.93
CA ARG A 1 8.26 16.52 -11.69
C ARG A 1 8.68 16.56 -10.22
N TRP A 2 8.40 17.59 -9.41
CA TRP A 2 8.83 17.57 -7.98
C TRP A 2 8.21 16.40 -7.19
N LEU A 3 6.90 16.17 -7.35
CA LEU A 3 6.20 15.05 -6.71
C LEU A 3 6.77 13.68 -7.16
N GLU A 4 7.03 13.51 -8.45
CA GLU A 4 7.59 12.26 -8.99
C GLU A 4 8.98 11.95 -8.40
N VAL A 5 9.83 12.97 -8.25
CA VAL A 5 11.16 12.82 -7.63
C VAL A 5 11.05 12.49 -6.15
N GLN A 6 10.11 13.11 -5.43
CA GLN A 6 9.85 12.77 -4.02
C GLN A 6 9.30 11.35 -3.87
N VAL A 7 8.34 10.96 -4.71
CA VAL A 7 7.79 9.61 -4.73
C VAL A 7 8.90 8.60 -5.03
N ALA A 8 9.72 8.81 -6.06
CA ALA A 8 10.83 7.93 -6.40
C ALA A 8 11.88 7.82 -5.28
N ASN A 9 12.12 8.90 -4.54
CA ASN A 9 13.01 8.90 -3.38
C ASN A 9 12.39 8.12 -2.21
N LEU A 10 11.09 8.26 -1.97
CA LEU A 10 10.38 7.52 -0.93
C LEU A 10 10.24 6.03 -1.27
N THR A 11 10.12 5.67 -2.54
CA THR A 11 9.94 4.30 -3.03
C THR A 11 11.23 3.63 -3.50
N CYS A 12 12.40 4.23 -3.24
CA CYS A 12 13.67 3.61 -3.59
C CYS A 12 13.94 2.33 -2.79
N PRO A 13 14.70 1.36 -3.32
CA PRO A 13 14.94 0.07 -2.67
C PRO A 13 15.47 0.18 -1.24
N GLN A 14 16.35 1.16 -0.98
CA GLN A 14 16.90 1.41 0.35
C GLN A 14 15.85 1.89 1.37
N CYS A 15 14.88 2.70 0.94
CA CYS A 15 13.75 3.11 1.77
C CYS A 15 12.85 1.91 2.07
N TRP A 16 12.60 1.05 1.08
CA TRP A 16 11.84 -0.20 1.27
C TRP A 16 12.47 -1.12 2.30
N VAL A 17 13.79 -1.34 2.25
CA VAL A 17 14.48 -2.14 3.27
C VAL A 17 14.25 -1.56 4.67
N ARG A 18 14.25 -0.23 4.81
CA ARG A 18 13.98 0.43 6.08
C ARG A 18 12.53 0.29 6.52
N TYR A 19 11.56 0.47 5.61
CA TYR A 19 10.13 0.29 5.93
C TYR A 19 9.82 -1.15 6.32
N LEU A 20 10.33 -2.13 5.57
CA LEU A 20 10.16 -3.55 5.89
C LEU A 20 10.77 -3.90 7.24
N ARG A 21 11.95 -3.35 7.56
CA ARG A 21 12.55 -3.54 8.88
C ARG A 21 11.69 -2.93 9.98
N LEU A 22 11.23 -1.69 9.83
CA LEU A 22 10.36 -1.03 10.80
C LEU A 22 9.03 -1.78 10.98
N LEU A 23 8.44 -2.24 9.88
CA LEU A 23 7.22 -3.05 9.90
C LEU A 23 7.45 -4.36 10.65
N ARG A 24 8.54 -5.07 10.33
CA ARG A 24 8.93 -6.28 11.04
C ARG A 24 9.05 -6.02 12.53
N GLU A 25 9.82 -5.02 12.96
CA GLU A 25 9.99 -4.74 14.39
C GLU A 25 8.68 -4.28 15.07
N SER A 26 7.76 -3.67 14.33
CA SER A 26 6.46 -3.23 14.86
C SER A 26 5.48 -4.38 15.08
N ILE A 27 5.53 -5.42 14.23
CA ILE A 27 4.64 -6.58 14.35
C ILE A 27 5.30 -7.69 15.18
N TRP A 28 6.60 -7.90 14.96
CA TRP A 28 7.47 -8.95 15.48
C TRP A 28 8.82 -8.37 15.94
N PRO A 29 8.90 -7.82 17.16
CA PRO A 29 10.16 -7.31 17.69
C PRO A 29 11.19 -8.45 17.75
N GLY A 30 12.37 -8.23 17.17
CA GLY A 30 13.41 -9.26 17.04
C GLY A 30 13.08 -10.39 16.07
N GLY A 31 12.01 -10.28 15.28
CA GLY A 31 11.59 -11.28 14.30
C GLY A 31 10.93 -12.54 14.87
N VAL A 32 10.59 -12.54 16.17
CA VAL A 32 10.01 -13.71 16.85
C VAL A 32 8.54 -13.46 17.18
N LEU A 33 7.66 -14.40 16.82
CA LEU A 33 6.23 -14.39 17.18
C LEU A 33 6.04 -14.34 18.69
N PRO A 34 5.41 -13.28 19.24
CA PRO A 34 5.09 -13.22 20.65
C PRO A 34 4.29 -14.46 21.06
N LYS A 35 4.76 -15.14 22.11
CA LYS A 35 4.07 -16.32 22.66
C LYS A 35 2.71 -15.98 23.26
N TYR A 36 2.51 -14.71 23.60
CA TYR A 36 1.28 -14.19 24.19
C TYR A 36 0.69 -13.12 23.29
N PRO A 37 -0.64 -13.05 23.18
CA PRO A 37 -1.30 -11.97 22.47
C PRO A 37 -0.90 -10.62 23.09
N ARG A 38 -0.83 -9.58 22.26
CA ARG A 38 -0.60 -8.23 22.76
C ARG A 38 -1.69 -7.87 23.79
N PRO A 39 -1.32 -7.27 24.93
CA PRO A 39 -2.30 -6.84 25.91
C PRO A 39 -3.30 -5.90 25.27
N VAL A 40 -4.57 -6.07 25.60
CA VAL A 40 -5.63 -5.17 25.13
C VAL A 40 -5.34 -3.77 25.64
N ARG A 41 -5.36 -2.79 24.74
CA ARG A 41 -5.10 -1.40 25.06
C ARG A 41 -6.10 -0.90 26.10
N THR A 42 -5.61 -0.28 27.17
CA THR A 42 -6.49 0.29 28.22
C THR A 42 -7.27 1.49 27.69
N GLN A 43 -8.35 1.89 28.37
CA GLN A 43 -9.16 3.02 27.93
C GLN A 43 -8.36 4.32 27.96
N GLU A 44 -7.54 4.53 28.98
CA GLU A 44 -6.67 5.70 29.13
C GLU A 44 -5.66 5.76 27.99
N GLN A 45 -5.08 4.61 27.64
CA GLN A 45 -4.18 4.52 26.50
C GLN A 45 -4.94 4.89 25.22
N LYS A 46 -6.15 4.37 24.97
CA LYS A 46 -6.94 4.73 23.77
C LYS A 46 -7.14 6.24 23.65
N VAL A 47 -7.61 6.89 24.72
CA VAL A 47 -7.83 8.33 24.77
C VAL A 47 -6.52 9.10 24.52
N ALA A 48 -5.41 8.66 25.12
CA ALA A 48 -4.11 9.31 24.90
C ALA A 48 -3.64 9.23 23.44
N ALA A 49 -3.81 8.07 22.78
CA ALA A 49 -3.48 7.93 21.36
C ALA A 49 -4.40 8.75 20.46
N GLU A 50 -5.69 8.80 20.77
CA GLU A 50 -6.65 9.62 20.03
C GLU A 50 -6.25 11.10 20.08
N LYS A 51 -5.93 11.62 21.26
CA LYS A 51 -5.47 13.00 21.42
C LYS A 51 -4.19 13.27 20.64
N GLN A 52 -3.23 12.36 20.69
CA GLN A 52 -1.98 12.48 19.93
C GLN A 52 -2.22 12.44 18.41
N ALA A 53 -3.10 11.55 17.96
CA ALA A 53 -3.47 11.44 16.54
C ALA A 53 -4.17 12.71 16.05
N LEU A 54 -5.11 13.24 16.83
CA LEU A 54 -5.81 14.50 16.51
C LEU A 54 -4.82 15.66 16.39
N GLN A 55 -3.86 15.79 17.31
CA GLN A 55 -2.82 16.81 17.23
C GLN A 55 -1.96 16.66 15.98
N SER A 56 -1.55 15.43 15.66
CA SER A 56 -0.75 15.13 14.48
C SER A 56 -1.50 15.49 13.19
N LEU A 57 -2.80 15.19 13.17
CA LEU A 57 -3.66 15.39 12.01
C LEU A 57 -4.00 16.86 11.78
N MET A 58 -4.14 17.64 12.86
CA MET A 58 -4.18 19.10 12.80
C MET A 58 -2.88 19.69 12.25
N GLY A 59 -1.73 19.13 12.60
CA GLY A 59 -0.42 19.57 12.10
C GLY A 59 -0.16 19.30 10.62
N ILE A 60 -0.94 18.43 9.97
CA ILE A 60 -0.85 18.16 8.54
C ILE A 60 -1.67 19.17 7.72
N LEU A 61 -2.65 19.83 8.36
CA LEU A 61 -3.58 20.70 7.64
C LEU A 61 -2.89 22.02 7.23
N PRO A 62 -3.01 22.45 5.97
CA PRO A 62 -2.46 23.73 5.54
C PRO A 62 -3.14 24.91 6.26
N ASP A 63 -2.38 25.97 6.55
CA ASP A 63 -2.90 27.17 7.23
C ASP A 63 -4.09 27.81 6.50
N THR A 64 -4.12 27.72 5.17
CA THR A 64 -5.23 28.23 4.34
C THR A 64 -6.54 27.51 4.65
N VAL A 65 -6.51 26.18 4.82
CA VAL A 65 -7.70 25.38 5.13
C VAL A 65 -8.20 25.72 6.54
N VAL A 66 -7.28 25.85 7.50
CA VAL A 66 -7.61 26.20 8.88
C VAL A 66 -8.20 27.62 8.95
N GLN A 67 -7.69 28.56 8.18
CA GLN A 67 -8.23 29.93 8.12
C GLN A 67 -9.63 30.00 7.51
N ILE A 68 -9.91 29.19 6.48
CA ILE A 68 -11.21 29.22 5.79
C ILE A 68 -12.29 28.50 6.61
N LEU A 69 -11.98 27.34 7.19
CA LEU A 69 -12.95 26.51 7.92
C LEU A 69 -13.02 26.83 9.42
N GLY A 70 -11.95 27.39 9.98
CA GLY A 70 -11.78 27.59 11.42
C GLY A 70 -11.26 26.33 12.13
N VAL A 71 -10.40 26.54 13.12
CA VAL A 71 -9.74 25.47 13.91
C VAL A 71 -10.76 24.53 14.54
N ASP A 72 -11.82 25.07 15.15
CA ASP A 72 -12.83 24.28 15.86
C ASP A 72 -13.56 23.31 14.93
N LYS A 73 -13.89 23.75 13.70
CA LYS A 73 -14.56 22.92 12.71
C LYS A 73 -13.65 21.80 12.23
N CYS A 74 -12.40 22.12 11.92
CA CYS A 74 -11.42 21.11 11.49
C CYS A 74 -11.14 20.10 12.62
N GLN A 75 -11.04 20.55 13.86
CA GLN A 75 -10.87 19.67 15.01
C GLN A 75 -12.06 18.72 15.19
N LEU A 76 -13.29 19.23 15.11
CA LEU A 76 -14.50 18.42 15.18
C LEU A 76 -14.56 17.40 14.03
N SER A 77 -14.24 17.82 12.80
CA SER A 77 -14.21 16.91 11.64
C SER A 77 -13.23 15.77 11.84
N TRP A 78 -12.02 16.05 12.31
CA TRP A 78 -11.04 15.00 12.59
C TRP A 78 -11.42 14.12 13.78
N SER A 79 -12.05 14.69 14.81
CA SER A 79 -12.60 13.91 15.93
C SER A 79 -13.61 12.88 15.43
N LEU A 80 -14.52 13.27 14.52
CA LEU A 80 -15.51 12.35 13.95
C LEU A 80 -14.84 11.26 13.09
N VAL A 81 -13.84 11.62 12.30
CA VAL A 81 -13.06 10.63 11.51
C VAL A 81 -12.36 9.65 12.45
N LEU A 82 -11.72 10.13 13.52
CA LEU A 82 -11.06 9.28 14.50
C LEU A 82 -12.06 8.37 15.24
N GLU A 83 -13.24 8.89 15.61
CA GLU A 83 -14.31 8.10 16.22
C GLU A 83 -14.78 6.96 15.32
N SER A 84 -14.94 7.23 14.01
CA SER A 84 -15.25 6.20 13.02
C SER A 84 -14.15 5.12 12.97
N LEU A 85 -12.88 5.53 12.99
CA LEU A 85 -11.73 4.64 13.01
C LEU A 85 -11.55 3.89 14.33
N GLN A 86 -12.30 4.21 15.39
CA GLN A 86 -12.27 3.42 16.63
C GLN A 86 -13.19 2.19 16.58
N GLN A 87 -14.02 2.05 15.53
CA GLN A 87 -14.99 0.95 15.43
C GLN A 87 -14.34 -0.33 14.87
N PRO A 88 -14.16 -1.39 15.69
CA PRO A 88 -13.38 -2.56 15.30
C PRO A 88 -14.04 -3.37 14.17
N LEU A 89 -15.37 -3.40 14.10
CA LEU A 89 -16.10 -4.13 13.06
C LEU A 89 -15.96 -3.46 11.69
N ILE A 90 -16.11 -2.13 11.64
CA ILE A 90 -15.91 -1.34 10.42
C ILE A 90 -14.47 -1.49 9.94
N ASN A 91 -13.50 -1.31 10.85
CA ASN A 91 -12.09 -1.46 10.50
C ASN A 91 -11.76 -2.85 9.96
N ARG A 92 -12.34 -3.91 10.55
CA ARG A 92 -12.14 -5.27 10.07
C ARG A 92 -12.64 -5.43 8.64
N HIS A 93 -13.83 -4.91 8.35
CA HIS A 93 -14.38 -4.96 7.00
C HIS A 93 -13.52 -4.16 6.01
N LEU A 94 -13.12 -2.94 6.39
CA LEU A 94 -12.24 -2.09 5.59
C LEU A 94 -10.92 -2.78 5.24
N ILE A 95 -10.31 -3.50 6.18
CA ILE A 95 -9.07 -4.27 5.93
C ILE A 95 -9.29 -5.38 4.91
N TYR A 96 -10.40 -6.12 5.00
CA TYR A 96 -10.70 -7.16 4.01
C TYR A 96 -10.96 -6.58 2.63
N CYS A 97 -11.71 -5.49 2.52
CA CYS A 97 -11.92 -4.81 1.24
C CYS A 97 -10.62 -4.29 0.63
N LEU A 98 -9.73 -3.70 1.43
CA LEU A 98 -8.40 -3.29 0.95
C LEU A 98 -7.56 -4.49 0.48
N TRP A 99 -7.65 -5.61 1.20
CA TRP A 99 -6.96 -6.83 0.82
C TRP A 99 -7.47 -7.38 -0.51
N ASP A 100 -8.77 -7.40 -0.74
CA ASP A 100 -9.37 -7.83 -2.00
C ASP A 100 -8.87 -6.96 -3.18
N ILE A 101 -8.82 -5.64 -3.01
CA ILE A 101 -8.29 -4.70 -4.03
C ILE A 101 -6.80 -4.97 -4.31
N ILE A 102 -6.00 -5.21 -3.26
CA ILE A 102 -4.57 -5.50 -3.43
C ILE A 102 -4.38 -6.82 -4.18
N LEU A 103 -5.16 -7.86 -3.82
CA LEU A 103 -5.10 -9.16 -4.49
C LEU A 103 -5.51 -9.04 -5.95
N GLU A 104 -6.57 -8.30 -6.26
CA GLU A 104 -7.00 -8.02 -7.64
C GLU A 104 -5.89 -7.32 -8.43
N PHE A 105 -5.23 -6.32 -7.85
CA PHE A 105 -4.11 -5.64 -8.51
C PHE A 105 -2.91 -6.56 -8.75
N LEU A 106 -2.55 -7.40 -7.76
CA LEU A 106 -1.43 -8.34 -7.87
C LEU A 106 -1.69 -9.44 -8.90
N ASP A 107 -2.91 -9.98 -8.94
CA ASP A 107 -3.33 -10.99 -9.93
C ASP A 107 -3.28 -10.41 -11.36
N LEU A 108 -3.77 -9.18 -11.53
CA LEU A 108 -3.70 -8.45 -12.81
C LEU A 108 -2.25 -8.19 -13.24
N SER A 109 -1.35 -7.92 -12.28
CA SER A 109 0.08 -7.71 -12.53
C SER A 109 0.76 -8.96 -13.07
N ALA A 110 0.36 -10.15 -12.61
CA ALA A 110 0.94 -11.42 -13.07
C ALA A 110 0.52 -11.76 -14.50
N SER A 111 -0.70 -11.40 -14.92
CA SER A 111 -1.20 -11.68 -16.28
C SER A 111 -0.56 -10.80 -17.36
N VAL A 112 -0.13 -9.58 -17.03
CA VAL A 112 0.52 -8.66 -17.99
C VAL A 112 1.87 -9.22 -18.48
N GLU A 113 2.57 -10.02 -17.67
CA GLU A 113 3.85 -10.62 -18.08
C GLU A 113 3.66 -11.81 -19.04
N GLU A 114 2.51 -12.50 -19.01
CA GLU A 114 2.27 -13.68 -19.86
C GLU A 114 1.90 -13.34 -21.31
N SER A 115 1.44 -12.11 -21.59
CA SER A 115 1.05 -11.69 -22.95
C SER A 115 2.20 -11.17 -23.83
N THR A 116 3.44 -11.09 -23.33
CA THR A 116 4.59 -10.60 -24.14
C THR A 116 5.51 -11.70 -24.71
N ILE A 117 5.26 -12.98 -24.38
CA ILE A 117 6.14 -14.09 -24.80
C ILE A 117 5.55 -14.94 -25.94
N SER A 118 4.29 -14.76 -26.34
CA SER A 118 3.63 -15.62 -27.34
C SER A 118 3.37 -14.99 -28.72
N THR A 119 4.05 -13.89 -29.11
CA THR A 119 3.90 -13.30 -30.47
C THR A 119 5.22 -13.10 -31.24
N SER A 120 6.27 -13.87 -30.95
CA SER A 120 7.46 -13.87 -31.81
C SER A 120 8.03 -15.28 -32.00
N ALA A 121 7.49 -16.02 -32.97
CA ALA A 121 8.25 -16.84 -33.93
C ALA A 121 7.34 -17.85 -34.63
N SER A 122 6.81 -17.49 -35.80
CA SER A 122 6.70 -18.41 -36.93
C SER A 122 6.23 -17.65 -38.16
N ASP A 123 7.16 -16.94 -38.82
CA ASP A 123 7.02 -16.53 -40.20
C ASP A 123 8.42 -16.24 -40.78
N THR A 124 8.98 -17.16 -41.56
CA THR A 124 9.48 -16.91 -42.94
C THR A 124 10.05 -18.18 -43.61
N PRO A 125 10.10 -18.22 -44.96
CA PRO A 125 10.15 -19.41 -45.81
C PRO A 125 11.58 -19.80 -46.19
N ASP A 126 11.81 -21.07 -46.55
CA ASP A 126 12.98 -21.45 -47.33
C ASP A 126 12.72 -22.65 -48.24
N ASN A 127 13.07 -22.49 -49.52
CA ASN A 127 13.07 -23.50 -50.56
C ASN A 127 14.48 -23.50 -51.16
N PRO A 128 15.09 -24.67 -51.40
CA PRO A 128 15.67 -24.85 -52.73
C PRO A 128 15.57 -26.28 -53.31
N LYS A 129 14.90 -26.35 -54.47
CA LYS A 129 15.32 -26.98 -55.74
C LYS A 129 16.44 -28.07 -55.69
N ARG A 130 16.08 -29.32 -56.03
CA ARG A 130 17.02 -30.30 -56.64
C ARG A 130 16.37 -31.04 -57.82
N MET A 131 17.01 -30.91 -58.98
CA MET A 131 16.79 -31.67 -60.22
C MET A 131 17.57 -33.00 -60.20
N GLY A 132 17.10 -33.99 -60.97
CA GLY A 132 17.84 -35.22 -61.35
C GLY A 132 16.95 -36.47 -61.28
N VAL A 133 16.11 -36.77 -62.28
CA VAL A 133 16.35 -37.57 -63.51
C VAL A 133 16.35 -39.09 -63.27
N SER A 134 15.41 -39.75 -63.95
CA SER A 134 15.16 -41.20 -64.06
C SER A 134 16.25 -41.97 -64.83
N PRO A 135 16.14 -43.30 -64.91
CA PRO A 135 15.43 -43.92 -66.04
C PRO A 135 14.17 -44.70 -65.64
#